data_AF-A0A812P7G9-F1
#
_entry.id   AF-A0A812P7G9-F1
#
_cell.length_a   1.000
_cell.length_b   1.000
_cell.length_c   1.000
_cell.angle_alpha   90.00
_cell.angle_beta   90.00
_cell.angle_gamma   90.00
#
_symmetry.space_group_name_H-M   'P 1'
#
loop_
_entity.id
_entity.type
_entity.pdbx_description
1 polymer ?
#
loop_
_entity_poly.entity_id
_entity_poly.type
_entity_poly.pdbx_seq_one_letter_code
_entity_poly.pdbx_strand_id
1 'polypeptide(L)'
;MGTALATHCCASEEEDKPEALKNLKKDVAFVSVSLDKQPLTESLQGNWYRQCDSKHVGEICGSSLFWNPQWGLTDVSSPLSEGSSGLLVVQMEDETRYATVTTKPQTAIMWADGDVWIRK
;
A
#
# COMPACT_ATOMS: atom_id res chain seq x y z
N MET A 1 -56.45 -12.04 -12.89
CA MET A 1 -56.02 -12.19 -14.29
C MET A 1 -54.66 -11.52 -14.42
N GLY A 2 -53.63 -12.28 -14.74
CA GLY A 2 -52.23 -11.85 -14.75
C GLY A 2 -51.35 -13.11 -14.71
N THR A 3 -51.10 -13.67 -15.88
CA THR A 3 -50.46 -14.97 -16.13
C THR A 3 -48.95 -14.92 -15.91
N ALA A 4 -48.43 -16.00 -15.30
CA ALA A 4 -47.02 -16.25 -15.06
C ALA A 4 -46.21 -16.42 -16.35
N LEU A 5 -44.97 -15.94 -16.35
CA LEU A 5 -43.95 -16.26 -17.33
C LEU A 5 -42.88 -17.14 -16.66
N ALA A 6 -42.91 -18.42 -17.02
CA ALA A 6 -41.79 -19.33 -16.86
C ALA A 6 -40.96 -19.27 -18.15
N THR A 7 -39.66 -19.02 -18.02
CA THR A 7 -38.70 -19.34 -19.09
C THR A 7 -37.57 -20.13 -18.46
N HIS A 8 -37.71 -21.45 -18.58
CA HIS A 8 -36.67 -22.46 -18.41
C HIS A 8 -35.74 -22.35 -19.63
N CYS A 9 -34.44 -22.19 -19.43
CA CYS A 9 -33.45 -22.40 -20.49
C CYS A 9 -32.59 -23.62 -20.14
N CYS A 10 -32.74 -24.65 -20.96
CA CYS A 10 -31.96 -25.89 -21.02
C CYS A 10 -30.68 -25.74 -21.87
N ALA A 11 -29.85 -26.78 -21.80
CA ALA A 11 -28.69 -27.19 -22.61
C ALA A 11 -27.34 -26.82 -21.95
N SER A 12 -26.62 -27.74 -21.32
CA SER A 12 -25.97 -29.01 -21.77
C SER A 12 -24.52 -28.78 -22.20
N GLU A 13 -23.63 -29.38 -21.39
CA GLU A 13 -22.37 -30.08 -21.66
C GLU A 13 -21.54 -29.69 -22.88
N GLU A 14 -20.24 -29.43 -22.68
CA GLU A 14 -19.17 -30.16 -23.38
C GLU A 14 -17.81 -29.94 -22.68
N GLU A 15 -17.13 -31.06 -22.43
CA GLU A 15 -15.75 -31.15 -21.96
C GLU A 15 -14.79 -30.59 -23.00
N ASP A 16 -13.76 -29.84 -22.59
CA ASP A 16 -12.45 -29.92 -23.25
C ASP A 16 -11.33 -29.64 -22.25
N LYS A 17 -10.44 -30.62 -22.15
CA LYS A 17 -9.30 -30.70 -21.24
C LYS A 17 -8.03 -30.49 -22.07
N PRO A 18 -7.29 -29.38 -21.91
CA PRO A 18 -5.91 -29.34 -22.36
C PRO A 18 -4.99 -29.85 -21.24
N GLU A 19 -4.63 -31.14 -21.37
CA GLU A 19 -3.40 -31.68 -20.81
C GLU A 19 -2.17 -31.00 -21.46
N ALA A 20 -1.09 -30.92 -20.68
CA ALA A 20 0.28 -30.60 -21.09
C ALA A 20 0.73 -29.12 -21.07
N LEU A 21 1.10 -28.66 -19.87
CA LEU A 21 2.30 -27.83 -19.70
C LEU A 21 3.22 -28.48 -18.65
N LYS A 22 3.87 -29.56 -19.08
CA LYS A 22 5.13 -30.01 -18.48
C LYS A 22 6.25 -29.21 -19.16
N ASN A 23 7.23 -28.78 -18.36
CA ASN A 23 8.45 -28.05 -18.72
C ASN A 23 8.40 -26.53 -18.58
N LEU A 24 8.27 -26.03 -17.34
CA LEU A 24 8.96 -24.80 -17.00
C LEU A 24 10.22 -25.16 -16.21
N LYS A 25 11.34 -25.06 -16.92
CA LYS A 25 12.69 -25.26 -16.40
C LYS A 25 12.86 -24.41 -15.15
N LYS A 26 13.19 -25.11 -14.06
CA LYS A 26 13.93 -24.56 -12.93
C LYS A 26 15.23 -23.93 -13.45
N ASP A 27 15.82 -23.06 -12.65
CA ASP A 27 17.00 -22.25 -12.95
C ASP A 27 16.72 -20.88 -13.58
N VAL A 28 15.97 -20.06 -12.82
CA VAL A 28 16.37 -18.66 -12.69
C VAL A 28 16.44 -18.35 -11.21
N ALA A 29 17.61 -18.60 -10.61
CA ALA A 29 17.98 -17.97 -9.37
C ALA A 29 18.17 -16.46 -9.66
N PHE A 30 17.07 -15.72 -9.70
CA PHE A 30 17.12 -14.26 -9.67
C PHE A 30 17.30 -13.83 -8.22
N VAL A 31 18.49 -14.13 -7.69
CA VAL A 31 18.97 -13.53 -6.45
C VAL A 31 19.47 -12.14 -6.83
N SER A 32 18.54 -11.22 -7.07
CA SER A 32 18.84 -9.79 -6.99
C SER A 32 18.96 -9.44 -5.52
N VAL A 33 20.05 -9.87 -4.89
CA VAL A 33 20.54 -9.28 -3.65
C VAL A 33 21.05 -7.90 -4.02
N SER A 34 20.14 -6.93 -4.01
CA SER A 34 20.50 -5.53 -3.83
C SER A 34 20.82 -5.34 -2.35
N LEU A 35 21.95 -5.89 -1.95
CA LEU A 35 22.74 -5.41 -0.82
C LEU A 35 22.89 -3.89 -1.05
N ASP A 36 22.62 -3.08 -0.04
CA ASP A 36 22.60 -1.59 -0.07
C ASP A 36 21.26 -0.91 -0.41
N LYS A 37 20.10 -1.57 -0.28
CA LYS A 37 18.85 -0.82 -0.12
C LYS A 37 18.78 -0.25 1.29
N GLN A 38 19.11 1.03 1.44
CA GLN A 38 18.74 1.79 2.62
C GLN A 38 17.25 1.56 2.92
N PRO A 39 16.87 1.37 4.19
CA PRO A 39 15.47 1.13 4.55
C PRO A 39 14.61 2.28 4.01
N LEU A 40 13.42 1.97 3.49
CA LEU A 40 12.53 2.97 2.89
C LEU A 40 12.32 4.18 3.82
N THR A 41 12.25 3.92 5.13
CA THR A 41 12.10 4.93 6.19
C THR A 41 13.24 5.96 6.20
N GLU A 42 14.49 5.59 5.88
CA GLU A 42 15.60 6.55 5.74
C GLU A 42 15.37 7.53 4.59
N SER A 43 14.73 7.09 3.51
CA SER A 43 14.39 8.00 2.40
C SER A 43 13.23 8.95 2.72
N LEU A 44 12.46 8.66 3.77
CA LEU A 44 11.25 9.39 4.17
C LEU A 44 11.49 10.44 5.27
N GLN A 45 12.70 10.57 5.77
CA GLN A 45 13.03 11.51 6.83
C GLN A 45 12.64 12.95 6.45
N GLY A 46 12.12 13.71 7.42
CA GLY A 46 11.79 15.14 7.27
C GLY A 46 10.33 15.48 7.57
N ASN A 47 9.93 16.69 7.18
CA ASN A 47 8.62 17.26 7.48
C ASN A 47 7.61 16.95 6.37
N TRP A 48 6.42 16.53 6.78
CA TRP A 48 5.36 16.05 5.88
C TRP A 48 4.14 16.92 5.95
N TYR A 49 3.55 17.19 4.79
CA TYR A 49 2.41 18.09 4.63
C TYR A 49 1.33 17.43 3.79
N ARG A 50 0.05 17.62 4.13
CA ARG A 50 -1.03 17.14 3.26
C ARG A 50 -1.03 17.93 1.96
N GLN A 51 -1.19 17.24 0.85
CA GLN A 51 -1.17 17.85 -0.48
C GLN A 51 -2.37 18.79 -0.69
N CYS A 52 -3.55 18.46 -0.15
CA CYS A 52 -4.79 19.20 -0.40
C CYS A 52 -4.86 20.58 0.28
N ASP A 53 -4.31 20.72 1.48
CA ASP A 53 -4.41 21.93 2.30
C ASP A 53 -3.05 22.49 2.76
N SER A 54 -1.94 21.84 2.39
CA SER A 54 -0.58 22.18 2.83
C SER A 54 -0.40 22.26 4.34
N LYS A 55 -1.27 21.63 5.14
CA LYS A 55 -1.11 21.59 6.60
C LYS A 55 -0.01 20.61 6.99
N HIS A 56 0.78 20.99 7.98
CA HIS A 56 1.85 20.16 8.53
C HIS A 56 1.26 18.93 9.25
N VAL A 57 1.52 17.75 8.72
CA VAL A 57 1.08 16.48 9.30
C VAL A 57 1.95 16.13 10.49
N GLY A 58 3.27 16.21 10.31
CA GLY A 58 4.24 15.72 11.26
C GLY A 58 5.60 15.53 10.64
N GLU A 59 6.52 14.99 11.44
CA GLU A 59 7.90 14.74 11.06
C GLU A 59 8.19 13.24 11.13
N ILE A 60 8.82 12.69 10.09
CA ILE A 60 9.35 11.33 10.12
C ILE A 60 10.81 11.39 10.58
N CYS A 61 11.10 10.72 11.70
CA CYS A 61 12.43 10.60 12.27
C CYS A 61 12.71 9.12 12.64
N GLY A 62 13.72 8.53 12.00
CA GLY A 62 14.01 7.10 12.07
C GLY A 62 12.83 6.25 11.59
N SER A 63 12.37 5.34 12.44
CA SER A 63 11.21 4.47 12.22
C SER A 63 9.96 4.98 12.94
N SER A 64 9.85 6.29 13.16
CA SER A 64 8.72 6.90 13.89
C SER A 64 8.20 8.13 13.17
N LEU A 65 6.87 8.29 13.19
CA LEU A 65 6.15 9.47 12.75
C LEU A 65 5.73 10.28 13.98
N PHE A 66 6.22 11.51 14.10
CA PHE A 66 5.85 12.45 15.13
C PHE A 66 4.72 13.34 14.62
N TRP A 67 3.55 13.24 15.23
CA TRP A 67 2.36 13.95 14.79
C TRP A 67 2.40 15.42 15.19
N ASN A 68 1.87 16.28 14.33
CA ASN A 68 1.64 17.67 14.70
C ASN A 68 0.47 17.75 15.70
N PRO A 69 0.63 18.42 16.86
CA PRO A 69 -0.42 18.55 17.87
C PRO A 69 -1.75 19.14 17.36
N GLN A 70 -1.74 19.86 16.24
CA GLN A 70 -2.96 20.43 15.64
C GLN A 70 -4.00 19.38 15.25
N TRP A 71 -3.62 18.11 15.11
CA TRP A 71 -4.52 17.01 14.76
C TRP A 71 -5.23 16.39 15.97
N GLY A 72 -4.87 16.78 17.19
CA GLY A 72 -5.54 16.31 18.42
C GLY A 72 -5.40 14.82 18.68
N LEU A 73 -4.35 14.17 18.16
CA LEU A 73 -4.07 12.76 18.41
C LEU A 73 -3.56 12.56 19.85
N THR A 74 -4.01 11.48 20.50
CA THR A 74 -3.56 11.09 21.84
C THR A 74 -2.07 10.76 21.83
N ASP A 75 -1.64 10.00 20.82
CA ASP A 75 -0.25 9.60 20.64
C ASP A 75 0.55 10.70 19.95
N VAL A 76 1.65 11.10 20.59
CA VAL A 76 2.60 12.06 20.03
C VAL A 76 3.41 11.45 18.88
N SER A 77 3.56 10.12 18.87
CA SER A 77 4.32 9.41 17.84
C SER A 77 3.74 8.03 17.53
N SER A 78 3.77 7.66 16.26
CA SER A 78 3.40 6.32 15.78
C SER A 78 4.59 5.62 15.14
N PRO A 79 4.81 4.32 15.40
CA PRO A 79 5.87 3.58 14.73
C PRO A 79 5.54 3.39 13.25
N LEU A 80 6.58 3.53 12.42
CA LEU A 80 6.58 3.28 10.99
C LEU A 80 7.40 2.03 10.68
N SER A 81 6.88 1.20 9.79
CA SER A 81 7.58 0.02 9.29
C SER A 81 7.38 -0.13 7.79
N GLU A 82 8.35 -0.75 7.14
CA GLU A 82 8.25 -1.15 5.74
C GLU A 82 7.68 -2.57 5.68
N GLY A 83 6.55 -2.73 5.01
CA GLY A 83 5.93 -4.03 4.74
C GLY A 83 6.67 -4.80 3.64
N SER A 84 6.39 -6.09 3.52
CA SER A 84 7.06 -7.01 2.57
C SER A 84 6.90 -6.64 1.09
N SER A 85 5.94 -5.78 0.76
CA SER A 85 5.67 -5.30 -0.61
C SER A 85 6.21 -3.88 -0.88
N GLY A 86 7.00 -3.31 0.03
CA GLY A 86 7.45 -1.90 -0.06
C GLY A 86 6.33 -0.90 0.27
N LEU A 87 5.27 -1.36 0.93
CA LEU A 87 4.25 -0.49 1.51
C LEU A 87 4.77 0.09 2.83
N LEU A 88 4.48 1.36 3.06
CA LEU A 88 4.68 1.98 4.35
C LEU A 88 3.50 1.63 5.26
N VAL A 89 3.79 1.20 6.48
CA VAL A 89 2.79 0.83 7.48
C VAL A 89 2.98 1.72 8.70
N VAL A 90 1.90 2.38 9.14
CA VAL A 90 1.87 3.12 10.41
C VAL A 90 0.88 2.47 11.36
N GLN A 91 1.30 2.28 12.60
CA GLN A 91 0.42 1.82 13.67
C GLN A 91 -0.10 3.03 14.44
N MET A 92 -1.40 3.27 14.37
CA MET A 92 -2.12 4.19 15.25
C MET A 92 -2.80 3.38 16.37
N GLU A 93 -3.30 4.08 17.40
CA GLU A 93 -3.91 3.51 18.60
C GLU A 93 -4.96 2.42 18.27
N ASP A 94 -5.89 2.72 17.36
CA ASP A 94 -6.99 1.82 17.00
C ASP A 94 -6.92 1.24 15.57
N GLU A 95 -5.93 1.65 14.78
CA GLU A 95 -5.89 1.34 13.34
C GLU A 95 -4.46 1.21 12.79
N THR A 96 -4.26 0.24 11.91
CA THR A 96 -3.06 0.15 11.07
C THR A 96 -3.38 0.76 9.70
N ARG A 97 -2.62 1.78 9.28
CA ARG A 97 -2.76 2.34 7.94
C ARG A 97 -1.61 1.96 7.04
N TYR A 98 -1.96 1.79 5.76
CA TYR A 98 -1.05 1.43 4.70
C TYR A 98 -0.90 2.58 3.72
N ALA A 99 0.30 2.78 3.22
CA ALA A 99 0.58 3.76 2.18
C ALA A 99 1.57 3.26 1.15
N THR A 100 1.47 3.82 -0.04
CA THR A 100 2.45 3.66 -1.12
C THR A 100 3.38 4.86 -1.13
N VAL A 101 4.68 4.61 -1.26
CA VAL A 101 5.69 5.68 -1.36
C VAL A 101 6.11 5.86 -2.81
N THR A 102 6.09 7.09 -3.28
CA THR A 102 6.68 7.49 -4.57
C THR A 102 7.82 8.46 -4.32
N THR A 103 9.01 8.20 -4.87
CA THR A 103 10.21 9.03 -4.63
C THR A 103 10.57 9.97 -5.79
N LYS A 104 9.90 9.87 -6.94
CA LYS A 104 10.18 10.70 -8.14
C LYS A 104 8.88 11.10 -8.84
N PRO A 105 8.74 12.35 -9.33
CA PRO A 105 9.71 13.46 -9.25
C PRO A 105 9.80 14.15 -7.88
N GLN A 106 8.80 13.98 -7.01
CA GLN A 106 8.77 14.48 -5.63
C GLN A 106 8.47 13.31 -4.68
N THR A 107 9.07 13.30 -3.49
CA THR A 107 8.75 12.29 -2.46
C THR A 107 7.34 12.53 -1.92
N ALA A 108 6.47 11.54 -2.09
CA ALA A 108 5.10 11.55 -1.60
C ALA A 108 4.71 10.19 -0.97
N ILE A 109 3.82 10.25 0.00
CA ILE A 109 3.19 9.10 0.66
C ILE A 109 1.70 9.17 0.32
N MET A 110 1.17 8.14 -0.35
CA MET A 110 -0.24 8.02 -0.70
C MET A 110 -0.88 6.95 0.19
N TRP A 111 -1.74 7.39 1.10
CA TRP A 111 -2.45 6.55 2.06
C TRP A 111 -3.65 5.84 1.42
N ALA A 112 -4.05 4.71 2.00
CA ALA A 112 -5.17 3.90 1.51
C ALA A 112 -6.54 4.61 1.56
N ASP A 113 -6.67 5.64 2.40
CA ASP A 113 -7.85 6.51 2.48
C ASP A 113 -7.88 7.60 1.39
N GLY A 114 -6.84 7.68 0.57
CA GLY A 114 -6.68 8.66 -0.51
C GLY A 114 -5.94 9.94 -0.10
N ASP A 115 -5.54 10.08 1.17
CA ASP A 115 -4.71 11.21 1.58
C ASP A 115 -3.31 11.11 0.98
N VAL A 116 -2.81 12.23 0.47
CA VAL A 116 -1.46 12.32 -0.09
C VAL A 116 -0.65 13.29 0.74
N TRP A 117 0.49 12.84 1.24
CA TRP A 117 1.45 13.67 1.96
C TRP A 117 2.68 13.92 1.10
N ILE A 118 3.16 15.15 1.10
CA ILE A 118 4.34 15.59 0.37
C ILE A 118 5.42 16.04 1.36
N ARG A 119 6.67 15.67 1.07
CA ARG A 119 7.82 16.16 1.82
C ARG A 119 8.22 17.55 1.33
N LYS A 120 8.51 18.47 2.27
CA LYS A 120 9.07 19.80 2.00
C LYS A 120 10.41 19.96 2.70
#